data_AF-A0A951E3P9-F1
#
_entry.id   AF-A0A951E3P9-F1
#
_cell.length_a   1.000
_cell.length_b   1.000
_cell.length_c   1.000
_cell.angle_alpha   90.00
_cell.angle_beta   90.00
_cell.angle_gamma   90.00
#
_symmetry.space_group_name_H-M   'P 1'
#
loop_
_entity.id
_entity.type
_entity.pdbx_description
1 polymer ?
#
loop_
_entity_poly.entity_id
_entity_poly.type
_entity_poly.pdbx_seq_one_letter_code
_entity_poly.pdbx_strand_id
1 'polypeptide(L)'
;MLVDEARRIAAAVGERLNTSGCQGATATVKTDEVSPKSVPAGAGRPTFISYFIRVDDGTRMADLTLGQAAGLVDDIEPGWNSDQLFEAIRAMEVPIEEKRSGE
;
A
#
# COMPACT_ATOMS: atom_id res chain seq x y z
N MET A 1 10.99 8.57 11.56
CA MET A 1 11.66 7.48 10.81
C MET A 1 10.74 7.05 9.66
N LEU A 2 11.25 6.37 8.62
CA LEU A 2 10.43 5.92 7.46
C LEU A 2 9.23 5.07 7.88
N VAL A 3 9.37 4.25 8.93
CA VAL A 3 8.27 3.47 9.51
C VAL A 3 7.16 4.34 10.10
N ASP A 4 7.50 5.47 10.74
CA ASP A 4 6.50 6.37 11.33
C ASP A 4 5.70 7.07 10.23
N GLU A 5 6.38 7.45 9.14
CA GLU A 5 5.76 8.05 7.97
C GLU A 5 4.82 7.05 7.28
N ALA A 6 5.28 5.82 7.05
CA ALA A 6 4.43 4.76 6.51
C ALA A 6 3.17 4.53 7.36
N ARG A 7 3.31 4.51 8.69
CA ARG A 7 2.16 4.38 9.61
C ARG A 7 1.20 5.56 9.53
N ARG A 8 1.72 6.79 9.43
CA ARG A 8 0.87 7.99 9.27
C ARG A 8 0.11 7.95 7.95
N ILE A 9 0.76 7.58 6.85
CA ILE A 9 0.13 7.49 5.54
C ILE A 9 -0.94 6.38 5.54
N ALA A 10 -0.63 5.19 6.06
CA ALA A 10 -1.62 4.12 6.19
C ALA A 10 -2.86 4.56 6.99
N ALA A 11 -2.65 5.26 8.11
CA ALA A 11 -3.75 5.78 8.92
C ALA A 11 -4.59 6.81 8.15
N ALA A 12 -3.96 7.74 7.43
CA ALA A 12 -4.66 8.74 6.64
C ALA A 12 -5.47 8.13 5.49
N VAL A 13 -4.90 7.16 4.76
CA VAL A 13 -5.63 6.39 3.74
C VAL A 13 -6.81 5.67 4.38
N GLY A 14 -6.57 4.95 5.48
CA GLY A 14 -7.62 4.22 6.19
C GLY A 14 -8.75 5.13 6.69
N GLU A 15 -8.44 6.31 7.20
CA GLU A 15 -9.45 7.31 7.61
C GLU A 15 -10.29 7.78 6.41
N ARG A 16 -9.64 8.13 5.29
CA ARG A 16 -10.35 8.51 4.06
C ARG A 16 -11.26 7.40 3.56
N LEU A 17 -10.76 6.17 3.53
CA LEU A 17 -11.56 5.00 3.15
C LEU A 17 -12.79 4.83 4.05
N ASN A 18 -12.65 4.97 5.37
CA ASN A 18 -13.76 4.87 6.32
C ASN A 18 -14.80 5.99 6.16
N THR A 19 -14.37 7.19 5.76
CA THR A 19 -15.28 8.31 5.47
C THR A 19 -15.91 8.25 4.08
N SER A 20 -15.39 7.40 3.20
CA SER A 20 -15.88 7.18 1.84
C SER A 20 -16.87 6.00 1.78
N GLY A 21 -17.45 5.75 0.62
CA GLY A 21 -18.30 4.58 0.35
C GLY A 21 -17.52 3.28 0.14
N CYS A 22 -16.19 3.27 0.31
CA CYS A 22 -15.30 2.12 0.17
C CYS A 22 -15.45 1.13 1.35
N GLN A 23 -16.66 0.64 1.59
CA GLN A 23 -16.93 -0.31 2.67
C GLN A 23 -16.10 -1.58 2.47
N GLY A 24 -15.35 -1.97 3.51
CA GLY A 24 -14.48 -3.15 3.50
C GLY A 24 -13.07 -2.89 2.98
N ALA A 25 -12.78 -1.71 2.43
CA ALA A 25 -11.42 -1.32 2.06
C ALA A 25 -10.58 -0.96 3.29
N THR A 26 -9.37 -1.49 3.36
CA THR A 26 -8.42 -1.27 4.45
C THR A 26 -7.06 -0.87 3.90
N ALA A 27 -6.30 -0.10 4.66
CA ALA A 27 -4.93 0.29 4.35
C ALA A 27 -3.99 -0.14 5.48
N THR A 28 -2.96 -0.91 5.16
CA THR A 28 -2.00 -1.43 6.13
C THR A 28 -0.57 -1.23 5.67
N VAL A 29 0.38 -1.10 6.60
CA VAL A 29 1.81 -1.00 6.26
C VAL A 29 2.34 -2.39 5.93
N LYS A 30 2.92 -2.54 4.74
CA LYS A 30 3.70 -3.70 4.32
C LYS A 30 5.19 -3.35 4.33
N THR A 31 6.01 -4.27 4.81
CA THR A 31 7.47 -4.14 4.78
C THR A 31 8.04 -5.26 3.93
N ASP A 32 8.91 -4.91 2.99
CA ASP A 32 9.70 -5.86 2.21
C ASP A 32 11.18 -5.71 2.60
N GLU A 33 11.78 -6.80 3.06
CA GLU A 33 13.17 -6.80 3.50
C GLU A 33 14.01 -7.63 2.55
N VAL A 34 14.96 -6.97 1.87
CA VAL A 34 15.86 -7.61 0.92
C VAL A 34 17.26 -7.62 1.48
N SER A 35 17.76 -8.83 1.73
CA SER A 35 19.16 -9.07 2.07
C SER A 35 19.90 -9.67 0.87
N PRO A 36 21.05 -9.12 0.45
CA PRO A 36 21.82 -9.65 -0.67
C PRO A 36 22.33 -11.07 -0.37
N LYS A 37 22.12 -11.99 -1.32
CA LYS A 37 22.50 -13.42 -1.19
C LYS A 37 24.00 -13.66 -1.12
N SER A 38 24.81 -12.76 -1.67
CA SER A 38 26.26 -12.82 -1.61
C SER A 38 26.82 -11.46 -1.28
N VAL A 39 27.64 -11.40 -0.24
CA VAL A 39 28.33 -10.21 0.22
C VAL A 39 29.80 -10.61 0.38
N PRO A 40 30.76 -9.91 -0.26
CA PRO A 40 32.18 -10.25 -0.17
C PRO A 40 32.67 -10.33 1.28
N ALA A 41 33.62 -11.21 1.55
CA ALA A 41 34.22 -11.33 2.88
C ALA A 41 34.84 -9.99 3.32
N GLY A 42 34.42 -9.47 4.47
CA GLY A 42 34.87 -8.18 5.01
C GLY A 42 33.96 -6.99 4.70
N ALA A 43 32.96 -7.14 3.82
CA ALA A 43 31.93 -6.13 3.62
C ALA A 43 30.77 -6.33 4.61
N GLY A 44 30.28 -5.24 5.20
CA GLY A 44 29.03 -5.26 5.98
C GLY A 44 27.90 -5.78 5.11
N ARG A 45 26.96 -6.54 5.69
CA ARG A 45 25.77 -7.03 4.99
C ARG A 45 24.66 -5.98 5.13
N PRO A 46 24.43 -5.09 4.13
CA PRO A 46 23.33 -4.16 4.22
C PRO A 46 22.00 -4.90 4.12
N THR A 47 21.07 -4.54 4.98
CA THR A 47 19.66 -4.93 4.86
C THR A 47 18.91 -3.76 4.25
N PHE A 48 18.24 -3.98 3.12
CA PHE A 48 17.39 -2.98 2.50
C PHE A 48 15.94 -3.22 2.94
N ILE A 49 15.34 -2.24 3.60
CA ILE A 49 13.95 -2.28 4.06
C ILE A 49 13.15 -1.31 3.20
N SER A 50 12.15 -1.82 2.49
CA SER A 50 11.20 -1.03 1.71
C SER A 50 9.84 -1.03 2.40
N TYR A 51 9.21 0.14 2.47
CA TYR A 51 7.88 0.32 3.05
C TYR A 51 6.86 0.59 1.95
N PHE A 52 5.73 -0.12 2.02
CA PHE A 52 4.60 0.01 1.13
C PHE A 52 3.31 0.15 1.94
N ILE A 53 2.28 0.71 1.32
CA ILE A 53 0.92 0.76 1.86
C ILE A 53 0.08 -0.22 1.04
N ARG A 54 -0.38 -1.28 1.70
CA ARG A 54 -1.26 -2.28 1.10
C ARG A 54 -2.70 -1.81 1.25
N VAL A 55 -3.38 -1.61 0.13
CA VAL A 55 -4.81 -1.36 0.06
C VAL A 55 -5.53 -2.64 -0.34
N ASP A 56 -6.57 -2.99 0.41
CA ASP A 56 -7.27 -4.27 0.28
C ASP A 56 -8.78 -4.09 0.52
N ASP A 57 -9.63 -4.48 -0.43
CA ASP A 57 -11.10 -4.46 -0.27
C ASP A 57 -11.72 -5.85 -0.02
N GLY A 58 -10.89 -6.86 0.28
CA GLY A 58 -11.29 -8.25 0.40
C GLY A 58 -11.29 -9.03 -0.91
N THR A 59 -11.35 -8.36 -2.07
CA THR A 59 -11.36 -8.99 -3.41
C THR A 59 -10.13 -8.63 -4.24
N ARG A 60 -9.60 -7.43 -4.04
CA ARG A 60 -8.47 -6.87 -4.76
C ARG A 60 -7.45 -6.36 -3.75
N MET A 61 -6.19 -6.39 -4.16
CA MET A 61 -5.07 -5.95 -3.35
C MET A 61 -4.08 -5.17 -4.22
N ALA A 62 -3.56 -4.08 -3.68
CA ALA A 62 -2.50 -3.29 -4.32
C ALA A 62 -1.48 -2.83 -3.29
N ASP A 63 -0.20 -2.89 -3.64
CA ASP A 63 0.91 -2.42 -2.81
C ASP A 63 1.44 -1.10 -3.37
N LEU A 64 1.11 0.00 -2.70
CA LEU A 64 1.52 1.35 -3.11
C LEU A 64 2.84 1.74 -2.44
N THR A 65 3.70 2.44 -3.17
CA THR A 65 4.83 3.15 -2.52
C THR A 65 4.29 4.25 -1.59
N LEU A 66 5.12 4.74 -0.66
CA LEU A 66 4.72 5.83 0.23
C LEU A 66 4.26 7.09 -0.53
N GLY A 67 4.93 7.42 -1.65
CA GLY A 67 4.56 8.56 -2.49
C GLY A 67 3.22 8.37 -3.19
N GLN A 68 2.97 7.20 -3.78
CA GLN A 68 1.68 6.88 -4.42
C GLN A 68 0.54 6.86 -3.40
N ALA A 69 0.78 6.28 -2.23
CA ALA A 69 -0.21 6.25 -1.16
C ALA A 69 -0.52 7.64 -0.61
N ALA A 70 0.48 8.53 -0.52
CA ALA A 70 0.26 9.92 -0.14
C ALA A 70 -0.61 10.66 -1.18
N GLY A 71 -0.32 10.48 -2.48
CA GLY A 71 -1.16 11.04 -3.54
C GLY A 71 -2.60 10.51 -3.50
N LEU A 72 -2.77 9.21 -3.24
CA LEU A 72 -4.09 8.59 -3.11
C LEU A 72 -4.94 9.21 -1.98
N VAL A 73 -4.33 9.64 -0.87
CA VAL A 73 -5.07 10.29 0.23
C VAL A 73 -5.77 11.56 -0.25
N ASP A 74 -5.12 12.33 -1.12
CA ASP A 74 -5.67 13.57 -1.65
C ASP A 74 -6.78 13.32 -2.68
N ASP A 75 -6.68 12.22 -3.43
CA ASP A 75 -7.63 11.85 -4.48
C ASP A 75 -8.93 11.22 -3.94
N ILE A 76 -8.91 10.53 -2.78
CA ILE A 76 -10.11 9.87 -2.25
C ILE A 76 -11.17 10.92 -1.86
N GLU A 77 -12.28 10.93 -2.61
CA GLU A 77 -13.43 11.81 -2.35
C GLU A 77 -14.55 11.14 -1.53
N PRO A 78 -15.36 11.94 -0.80
CA PRO A 78 -16.56 11.45 -0.14
C PRO A 78 -17.52 10.79 -1.16
N GLY A 79 -17.91 9.54 -0.89
CA GLY A 79 -18.84 8.79 -1.72
C GLY A 79 -18.20 7.87 -2.76
N TRP A 80 -16.87 7.86 -2.89
CA TRP A 80 -16.18 6.85 -3.70
C TRP A 80 -16.49 5.44 -3.20
N ASN A 81 -16.69 4.51 -4.13
CA ASN A 81 -16.76 3.08 -3.84
C ASN A 81 -15.41 2.39 -4.13
N SER A 82 -15.31 1.11 -3.80
CA SER A 82 -14.07 0.35 -4.02
C SER A 82 -13.64 0.30 -5.48
N ASP A 83 -14.56 0.31 -6.45
CA ASP A 83 -14.19 0.32 -7.87
C ASP A 83 -13.49 1.62 -8.26
N GLN A 84 -13.99 2.77 -7.82
CA GLN A 84 -13.36 4.07 -8.06
C GLN A 84 -11.98 4.15 -7.39
N LEU A 85 -11.86 3.62 -6.17
CA LEU A 85 -10.59 3.52 -5.48
C LEU A 85 -9.56 2.72 -6.29
N PHE A 86 -9.92 1.52 -6.77
CA PHE A 86 -9.00 0.68 -7.52
C PHE A 86 -8.74 1.18 -8.95
N GLU A 87 -9.66 1.92 -9.56
CA GLU A 87 -9.40 2.63 -10.82
C GLU A 87 -8.37 3.76 -10.62
N ALA A 88 -8.46 4.53 -9.54
CA ALA A 88 -7.44 5.53 -9.20
C ALA A 88 -6.07 4.89 -8.93
N ILE A 89 -6.05 3.76 -8.22
CA ILE A 89 -4.83 2.97 -8.00
C ILE A 89 -4.21 2.50 -9.32
N ARG A 90 -5.04 2.01 -10.26
CA ARG A 90 -4.58 1.60 -11.59
C ARG A 90 -4.04 2.76 -12.41
N ALA A 91 -4.64 3.95 -12.30
CA ALA A 91 -4.18 5.16 -12.98
C ALA A 91 -2.78 5.61 -12.50
N MET A 92 -2.38 5.23 -11.28
CA MET A 92 -1.02 5.42 -10.76
C MET A 92 -0.02 4.33 -11.21
N GLU A 93 -0.39 3.50 -12.19
CA GLU A 93 0.39 2.38 -12.72
C GLU A 93 0.75 1.31 -11.66
N VAL A 94 -0.06 1.23 -10.59
CA VAL A 94 0.12 0.23 -9.52
C VAL A 94 -0.55 -1.08 -9.95
N PRO A 95 0.15 -2.23 -9.88
CA PRO A 95 -0.45 -3.52 -10.18
C PRO A 95 -1.51 -3.88 -9.14
N ILE A 96 -2.64 -4.40 -9.62
CA ILE A 96 -3.75 -4.86 -8.78
C ILE A 96 -3.81 -6.38 -8.89
N GLU A 97 -3.71 -7.05 -7.75
CA GLU A 97 -3.85 -8.49 -7.62
C GLU A 97 -5.30 -8.82 -7.25
N GLU A 98 -5.93 -9.73 -8.00
CA GLU A 98 -7.24 -10.27 -7.65
C GLU A 98 -7.06 -11.46 -6.71
N LYS A 99 -7.69 -11.40 -5.53
CA LYS A 99 -7.79 -12.54 -4.62
C LYS A 99 -8.79 -13.52 -5.22
N ARG A 100 -8.31 -14.64 -5.78
CA ARG A 100 -9.20 -15.75 -6.10
C ARG A 100 -9.76 -16.30 -4.79
N SER A 101 -11.07 -16.18 -4.59
CA SER A 101 -11.80 -16.94 -3.58
C SER A 101 -11.64 -18.44 -3.89
N GLY A 102 -10.71 -19.10 -3.20
CA GLY A 102 -10.45 -20.52 -3.42
C GLY A 102 -9.19 -21.02 -2.75
N GLU A 103 -9.16 -21.01 -1.42
CA GLU A 103 -8.51 -22.03 -0.57
C GLU A 103 -9.21 -22.10 0.78
#